data_AF-A0A6C0JHS6-F1
#
_entry.id   AF-A0A6C0JHS6-F1
#
_cell.length_a   1.000
_cell.length_b   1.000
_cell.length_c   1.000
_cell.angle_alpha   90.00
_cell.angle_beta   90.00
_cell.angle_gamma   90.00
#
_symmetry.space_group_name_H-M   'P 1'
#
loop_
_entity.id
_entity.type
_entity.pdbx_description
1 polymer ?
#
loop_
_entity_poly.entity_id
_entity_poly.type
_entity_poly.pdbx_seq_one_letter_code
_entity_poly.pdbx_strand_id
1 'polypeptide(L)'
;MVSKEEWKYIEDFENYEVSNLGKVRNSKTGRILKTCSQNGYVVAGLCKTKVKTIPIHRLVAKAFIPNPENKAHVNHIDKNPLNNNVTNLEWNTPLENNLHKCKGLIQTTNQNKCVCRIDKHTNEVLEKYKSIELAGIWLYHNNLAKNIHSGRTNISNAIRGVYKSSFGFKWEIEEQLSDENELWKEIKIDGFESENYYISDLGKFKNSKGIIMKNYKPHHSGYIYVRVNKKKFAIHRLVALMFISNPENKPFVNHIDGNKLNNYLDNLEWVTCAENNKHNYTNNIKKKYTRPIIQYDLEMNELNKFNSIKEAGDSLNICTSGIKAVLYNKQKTSKNFIFKYLDE
;
A
#
# COMPACT_ATOMS: atom_id res chain seq x y z
N MET A 1 -16.46 36.89 -7.35
CA MET A 1 -17.90 37.26 -7.36
C MET A 1 -18.68 36.00 -7.06
N VAL A 2 -19.47 35.96 -5.99
CA VAL A 2 -20.32 34.79 -5.69
C VAL A 2 -21.46 34.80 -6.70
N SER A 3 -21.45 33.85 -7.65
CA SER A 3 -22.52 33.72 -8.63
C SER A 3 -23.84 33.50 -7.89
N LYS A 4 -24.87 34.29 -8.21
CA LYS A 4 -26.22 34.13 -7.67
C LYS A 4 -26.70 32.71 -7.96
N GLU A 5 -27.38 32.08 -6.99
CA GLU A 5 -27.96 30.76 -7.19
C GLU A 5 -29.13 30.86 -8.18
N GLU A 6 -29.00 30.18 -9.30
CA GLU A 6 -29.98 30.13 -10.38
C GLU A 6 -30.65 28.76 -10.39
N TRP A 7 -31.96 28.72 -10.64
CA TRP A 7 -32.76 27.51 -10.69
C TRP A 7 -33.38 27.33 -12.07
N LYS A 8 -33.34 26.11 -12.60
CA LYS A 8 -33.96 25.74 -13.88
C LYS A 8 -34.76 24.45 -13.75
N TYR A 9 -35.84 24.35 -14.53
CA TYR A 9 -36.64 23.12 -14.61
C TYR A 9 -35.82 21.96 -15.14
N ILE A 10 -36.08 20.77 -14.58
CA ILE A 10 -35.46 19.54 -15.03
C ILE A 10 -36.27 18.97 -16.20
N GLU A 11 -35.61 18.79 -17.35
CA GLU A 11 -36.18 18.12 -18.52
C GLU A 11 -36.81 16.77 -18.14
N ASP A 12 -37.99 16.46 -18.68
CA ASP A 12 -38.84 15.32 -18.34
C ASP A 12 -39.48 15.32 -16.94
N PHE A 13 -39.07 16.21 -16.03
CA PHE A 13 -39.50 16.27 -14.63
C PHE A 13 -39.95 17.68 -14.21
N GLU A 14 -41.04 18.16 -14.82
CA GLU A 14 -41.59 19.53 -14.66
C GLU A 14 -41.88 19.96 -13.22
N ASN A 15 -42.10 19.02 -12.30
CA ASN A 15 -42.32 19.31 -10.88
C ASN A 15 -41.03 19.57 -10.08
N TYR A 16 -39.87 19.59 -10.74
CA TYR A 16 -38.57 19.73 -10.09
C TYR A 16 -37.67 20.74 -10.80
N GLU A 17 -36.85 21.41 -10.00
CA GLU A 17 -35.84 22.34 -10.46
C GLU A 17 -34.48 21.94 -9.89
N VAL A 18 -33.43 22.22 -10.67
CA VAL A 18 -32.03 22.05 -10.27
C VAL A 18 -31.33 23.41 -10.23
N SER A 19 -30.49 23.61 -9.21
CA SER A 19 -29.69 24.83 -9.10
C SER A 19 -28.31 24.69 -9.73
N ASN A 20 -27.72 25.81 -10.14
CA ASN A 20 -26.32 25.87 -10.60
C ASN A 20 -25.30 25.43 -9.54
N LEU A 21 -25.70 25.37 -8.26
CA LEU A 21 -24.90 24.86 -7.14
C LEU A 21 -25.09 23.37 -6.87
N GLY A 22 -25.93 22.67 -7.66
CA GLY A 22 -26.17 21.25 -7.52
C GLY A 22 -27.19 20.88 -6.44
N LYS A 23 -28.15 21.76 -6.13
CA LYS A 23 -29.31 21.41 -5.31
C LYS A 23 -30.50 21.06 -6.19
N VAL A 24 -31.40 20.22 -5.69
CA VAL A 24 -32.64 19.86 -6.37
C VAL A 24 -33.81 20.16 -5.45
N ARG A 25 -34.86 20.80 -5.96
CA ARG A 25 -36.07 21.11 -5.20
C ARG A 25 -37.33 20.76 -5.97
N ASN A 26 -38.42 20.61 -5.25
CA ASN A 26 -39.75 20.54 -5.85
C ASN A 26 -40.22 21.96 -6.23
N SER A 27 -40.64 22.17 -7.48
CA SER A 27 -40.97 23.50 -8.01
C SER A 27 -42.20 24.11 -7.35
N LYS A 28 -43.18 23.29 -6.96
CA LYS A 28 -44.46 23.76 -6.36
C LYS A 28 -44.33 24.09 -4.88
N THR A 29 -43.65 23.22 -4.13
CA THR A 29 -43.53 23.33 -2.66
C THR A 29 -42.27 24.06 -2.20
N GLY A 30 -41.31 24.28 -3.10
CA GLY A 30 -40.00 24.85 -2.77
C GLY A 30 -39.09 23.94 -1.95
N ARG A 31 -39.56 22.75 -1.55
CA ARG A 31 -38.82 21.83 -0.67
C ARG A 31 -37.59 21.28 -1.38
N ILE A 32 -36.43 21.45 -0.77
CA ILE A 32 -35.16 20.84 -1.21
C ILE A 32 -35.23 19.32 -0.97
N LEU A 33 -34.87 18.55 -1.98
CA LEU A 33 -34.86 17.10 -1.92
C LEU A 33 -33.67 16.59 -1.11
N LYS A 34 -33.88 15.49 -0.38
CA LYS A 34 -32.80 14.75 0.24
C LYS A 34 -32.01 14.00 -0.85
N THR A 35 -30.71 14.20 -0.87
CA THR A 35 -29.79 13.53 -1.79
C THR A 35 -29.11 12.36 -1.09
N CYS A 36 -28.59 11.41 -1.86
CA CYS A 36 -27.74 10.32 -1.35
C CYS A 36 -26.55 10.11 -2.29
N SER A 37 -25.56 9.33 -1.83
CA SER A 37 -24.42 8.94 -2.66
C SER A 37 -24.62 7.52 -3.17
N GLN A 38 -24.48 7.33 -4.48
CA GLN A 38 -24.55 6.02 -5.13
C GLN A 38 -23.42 5.90 -6.16
N ASN A 39 -22.62 4.83 -6.05
CA ASN A 39 -21.43 4.61 -6.89
C ASN A 39 -20.46 5.81 -6.91
N GLY A 40 -20.35 6.53 -5.79
CA GLY A 40 -19.49 7.69 -5.63
C GLY A 40 -20.09 9.02 -6.11
N TYR A 41 -21.27 9.03 -6.72
CA TYR A 41 -21.93 10.25 -7.20
C TYR A 41 -23.10 10.65 -6.31
N VAL A 42 -23.32 11.96 -6.17
CA VAL A 42 -24.53 12.48 -5.53
C VAL A 42 -25.71 12.33 -6.47
N VAL A 43 -26.79 11.71 -5.98
CA VAL A 43 -28.00 11.41 -6.74
C VAL A 43 -29.26 11.95 -6.04
N ALA A 44 -30.30 12.21 -6.83
CA ALA A 44 -31.63 12.59 -6.36
C ALA A 44 -32.69 11.68 -6.99
N GLY A 45 -33.71 11.30 -6.19
CA GLY A 45 -34.87 10.55 -6.66
C GLY A 45 -35.95 11.50 -7.17
N LEU A 46 -36.24 11.48 -8.47
CA LEU A 46 -37.29 12.28 -9.09
C LEU A 46 -38.49 11.39 -9.44
N CYS A 47 -39.71 11.86 -9.16
CA CYS A 47 -40.94 11.10 -9.43
C CYS A 47 -41.75 11.74 -10.56
N LYS A 48 -42.04 10.97 -11.62
CA LYS A 48 -43.03 11.35 -12.66
C LYS A 48 -44.24 10.44 -12.59
N THR A 49 -44.02 9.15 -12.85
CA THR A 49 -44.97 8.04 -12.62
C THR A 49 -44.38 6.99 -11.69
N LYS A 50 -43.06 6.75 -11.82
CA LYS A 50 -42.21 5.98 -10.92
C LYS A 50 -41.04 6.86 -10.47
N VAL A 51 -40.44 6.52 -9.32
CA VAL A 51 -39.24 7.20 -8.84
C VAL A 51 -38.03 6.72 -9.65
N LYS A 52 -37.26 7.66 -10.20
CA LYS A 52 -36.00 7.42 -10.90
C LYS A 52 -34.87 8.16 -10.20
N THR A 53 -33.83 7.43 -9.84
CA THR A 53 -32.63 8.01 -9.24
C THR A 53 -31.69 8.51 -10.33
N ILE A 54 -31.38 9.81 -10.33
CA ILE A 54 -30.55 10.44 -11.35
C ILE A 54 -29.37 11.18 -10.68
N PRO A 55 -28.14 11.06 -11.22
CA PRO A 55 -26.99 11.82 -10.74
C PRO A 55 -27.15 13.32 -10.93
N ILE A 56 -26.86 14.09 -9.88
CA ILE A 56 -27.08 15.53 -9.85
C ILE A 56 -26.20 16.25 -10.86
N HIS A 57 -24.92 15.91 -11.00
CA HIS A 57 -24.04 16.52 -12.00
C HIS A 57 -24.63 16.45 -13.42
N ARG A 58 -25.35 15.38 -13.77
CA ARG A 58 -26.01 15.27 -15.09
C ARG A 58 -27.23 16.18 -15.21
N LEU A 59 -27.99 16.34 -14.13
CA LEU A 59 -29.11 17.29 -14.08
C LEU A 59 -28.62 18.73 -14.24
N VAL A 60 -27.56 19.09 -13.52
CA VAL A 60 -26.94 20.42 -13.59
C VAL A 60 -26.37 20.66 -15.00
N ALA A 61 -25.58 19.72 -15.54
CA ALA A 61 -24.99 19.87 -16.87
C ALA A 61 -26.05 20.01 -17.96
N LYS A 62 -27.12 19.20 -17.94
CA LYS A 62 -28.24 19.31 -18.88
C LYS A 62 -28.94 20.67 -18.81
N ALA A 63 -29.12 21.22 -17.61
CA ALA A 63 -29.87 22.46 -17.41
C ALA A 63 -29.03 23.72 -17.74
N PHE A 64 -27.73 23.70 -17.47
CA PHE A 64 -26.90 24.91 -17.50
C PHE A 64 -25.78 24.91 -18.54
N ILE A 65 -25.37 23.75 -19.07
CA ILE A 65 -24.22 23.64 -19.97
C ILE A 65 -24.70 23.20 -21.37
N PRO A 66 -24.60 24.07 -22.39
CA PRO A 66 -24.88 23.67 -23.77
C PRO A 66 -24.02 22.47 -24.19
N ASN A 67 -24.62 21.53 -24.92
CA ASN A 67 -23.93 20.36 -25.45
C ASN A 67 -24.07 20.27 -26.98
N PRO A 68 -23.53 21.23 -27.75
CA PRO A 68 -23.69 21.28 -29.21
C PRO A 68 -23.07 20.06 -29.91
N GLU A 69 -22.02 19.47 -29.33
CA GLU A 69 -21.32 18.29 -29.87
C GLU A 69 -21.95 16.95 -29.44
N ASN A 70 -23.07 17.00 -28.70
CA ASN A 70 -23.78 15.82 -28.19
C ASN A 70 -22.88 14.80 -27.47
N LYS A 71 -21.93 15.30 -26.65
CA LYS A 71 -21.02 14.48 -25.88
C LYS A 71 -21.79 13.68 -24.82
N ALA A 72 -21.42 12.41 -24.64
CA ALA A 72 -22.21 11.46 -23.85
C ALA A 72 -22.02 11.54 -22.32
N HIS A 73 -20.87 12.06 -21.87
CA HIS A 73 -20.46 12.03 -20.46
C HIS A 73 -20.27 13.43 -19.89
N VAL A 74 -20.37 13.53 -18.56
CA VAL A 74 -20.11 14.75 -17.81
C VAL A 74 -18.92 14.49 -16.90
N ASN A 75 -17.92 15.37 -16.97
CA ASN A 75 -16.72 15.32 -16.15
C ASN A 75 -16.86 16.23 -14.93
N HIS A 76 -16.12 15.90 -13.87
CA HIS A 76 -15.82 16.81 -12.76
C HIS A 76 -14.39 17.31 -12.94
N ILE A 77 -14.20 18.60 -13.16
CA ILE A 77 -12.90 19.22 -13.44
C ILE A 77 -11.93 18.97 -12.28
N ASP A 78 -12.40 19.14 -11.05
CA ASP A 78 -11.64 18.91 -9.81
C ASP A 78 -11.48 17.42 -9.42
N LYS A 79 -12.01 16.49 -10.22
CA LYS A 79 -12.04 15.04 -9.93
C LYS A 79 -12.82 14.66 -8.66
N ASN A 80 -13.61 15.57 -8.08
CA ASN A 80 -14.45 15.32 -6.92
C ASN A 80 -15.93 15.15 -7.32
N PRO A 81 -16.47 13.91 -7.31
CA PRO A 81 -17.84 13.63 -7.74
C PRO A 81 -18.93 14.21 -6.81
N LEU A 82 -18.54 14.78 -5.67
CA LEU A 82 -19.45 15.46 -4.74
C LEU A 82 -19.62 16.94 -5.06
N ASN A 83 -18.70 17.54 -5.82
CA ASN A 83 -18.77 18.95 -6.21
C ASN A 83 -19.59 19.12 -7.49
N ASN A 84 -20.91 19.25 -7.33
CA ASN A 84 -21.86 19.36 -8.45
C ASN A 84 -22.14 20.80 -8.88
N ASN A 85 -21.24 21.75 -8.57
CA ASN A 85 -21.36 23.12 -9.06
C ASN A 85 -21.19 23.13 -10.58
N VAL A 86 -22.02 23.88 -11.30
CA VAL A 86 -21.95 24.01 -12.77
C VAL A 86 -20.55 24.39 -13.25
N THR A 87 -19.82 25.23 -12.52
CA THR A 87 -18.46 25.66 -12.90
C THR A 87 -17.41 24.56 -12.81
N ASN A 88 -17.74 23.47 -12.10
CA ASN A 88 -16.89 22.28 -11.96
C ASN A 88 -17.29 21.16 -12.95
N LEU A 89 -18.28 21.38 -13.81
CA LEU A 89 -18.81 20.37 -14.71
C LEU A 89 -18.57 20.75 -16.16
N GLU A 90 -18.30 19.76 -17.00
CA GLU A 90 -18.16 19.92 -18.45
C GLU A 90 -18.62 18.66 -19.18
N TRP A 91 -19.09 18.80 -20.41
CA TRP A 91 -19.40 17.67 -21.27
C TRP A 91 -18.12 17.10 -21.90
N ASN A 92 -17.93 15.78 -21.84
CA ASN A 92 -16.76 15.10 -22.39
C ASN A 92 -17.08 13.80 -23.15
N THR A 93 -16.15 13.41 -24.02
CA THR A 93 -16.19 12.12 -24.74
C THR A 93 -15.61 10.99 -23.88
N PRO A 94 -15.90 9.71 -24.19
CA PRO A 94 -15.26 8.59 -23.49
C PRO A 94 -13.73 8.64 -23.54
N LEU A 95 -13.17 9.09 -24.67
CA LEU A 95 -11.72 9.23 -24.85
C LEU A 95 -11.14 10.32 -23.94
N GLU A 96 -11.74 11.52 -23.95
CA GLU A 96 -11.36 12.64 -23.08
C GLU A 96 -11.43 12.27 -21.60
N ASN A 97 -12.49 11.57 -21.19
CA ASN A 97 -12.67 11.11 -19.81
C ASN A 97 -11.55 10.15 -19.38
N ASN A 98 -11.19 9.20 -20.24
CA ASN A 98 -10.10 8.27 -19.96
C ASN A 98 -8.75 8.99 -19.88
N LEU A 99 -8.49 9.94 -20.80
CA LEU A 99 -7.28 10.77 -20.75
C LEU A 99 -7.21 11.60 -19.46
N HIS A 100 -8.31 12.22 -19.04
CA HIS A 100 -8.39 13.01 -17.82
C HIS A 100 -8.14 12.15 -16.55
N LYS A 101 -8.67 10.92 -16.53
CA LYS A 101 -8.40 9.94 -15.46
C LYS A 101 -6.93 9.54 -15.42
N CYS A 102 -6.31 9.29 -16.58
CA CYS A 102 -4.93 8.84 -16.67
C CYS A 102 -3.89 9.97 -16.50
N LYS A 103 -4.28 11.24 -16.67
CA LYS A 103 -3.37 12.38 -16.52
C LYS A 103 -2.82 12.47 -15.09
N GLY A 104 -1.51 12.30 -14.96
CA GLY A 104 -0.79 12.28 -13.68
C GLY A 104 -0.67 10.90 -13.02
N LEU A 105 -1.18 9.84 -13.64
CA LEU A 105 -1.00 8.46 -13.18
C LEU A 105 0.13 7.78 -13.95
N ILE A 106 1.01 7.07 -13.23
CA ILE A 106 1.98 6.16 -13.84
C ILE A 106 1.21 4.96 -14.37
N GLN A 107 1.14 4.81 -15.69
CA GLN A 107 0.54 3.63 -16.32
C GLN A 107 1.47 2.43 -16.11
N THR A 108 1.07 1.50 -15.25
CA THR A 108 1.83 0.27 -14.93
C THR A 108 1.58 -0.86 -15.95
N THR A 109 1.29 -0.51 -17.20
CA THR A 109 0.98 -1.54 -18.21
C THR A 109 2.19 -2.47 -18.36
N ASN A 110 1.92 -3.77 -18.49
CA ASN A 110 2.96 -4.80 -18.62
C ASN A 110 3.84 -4.63 -19.87
N GLN A 111 3.59 -3.61 -20.71
CA GLN A 111 4.26 -3.38 -21.97
C GLN A 111 5.75 -3.09 -21.77
N ASN A 112 6.14 -2.38 -20.71
CA ASN A 112 7.54 -2.03 -20.42
C ASN A 112 8.28 -3.07 -19.55
N LYS A 113 7.75 -4.29 -19.43
CA LYS A 113 8.46 -5.35 -18.70
C LYS A 113 9.53 -5.96 -19.58
N CYS A 114 10.77 -5.99 -19.08
CA CYS A 114 11.83 -6.78 -19.68
C CYS A 114 11.44 -8.26 -19.66
N VAL A 115 11.55 -8.92 -20.80
CA VAL A 115 11.19 -10.33 -20.95
C VAL A 115 12.27 -11.09 -21.67
N CYS A 116 12.40 -12.37 -21.34
CA CYS A 116 13.36 -13.25 -21.97
C CYS A 116 12.65 -14.36 -22.72
N ARG A 117 13.19 -14.67 -23.90
CA ARG A 117 12.84 -15.87 -24.66
C ARG A 117 13.75 -16.99 -24.19
N ILE A 118 13.15 -18.10 -23.79
CA ILE A 118 13.85 -19.22 -23.17
C ILE A 118 13.53 -20.48 -23.97
N ASP A 119 14.54 -21.34 -24.16
CA ASP A 119 14.33 -22.64 -24.76
C ASP A 119 13.46 -23.51 -23.83
N LYS A 120 12.40 -24.11 -24.37
CA LYS A 120 11.42 -24.85 -23.57
C LYS A 120 11.92 -26.20 -23.06
N HIS A 121 13.02 -26.73 -23.60
CA HIS A 121 13.60 -28.03 -23.25
C HIS A 121 14.81 -27.86 -22.34
N THR A 122 15.72 -26.96 -22.67
CA THR A 122 16.96 -26.74 -21.91
C THR A 122 16.80 -25.72 -20.77
N ASN A 123 15.75 -24.89 -20.81
CA ASN A 123 15.58 -23.69 -19.97
C ASN A 123 16.70 -22.64 -20.11
N GLU A 124 17.51 -22.72 -21.17
CA GLU A 124 18.53 -21.70 -21.44
C GLU A 124 17.90 -20.41 -21.96
N VAL A 125 18.38 -19.27 -21.45
CA VAL A 125 17.95 -17.94 -21.91
C VAL A 125 18.54 -17.69 -23.29
N LEU A 126 17.68 -17.66 -24.31
CA LEU A 126 18.09 -17.42 -25.70
C LEU A 126 18.33 -15.94 -25.97
N GLU A 127 17.43 -15.08 -25.50
CA GLU A 127 17.52 -13.63 -25.78
C GLU A 127 16.67 -12.82 -24.80
N LYS A 128 17.10 -11.57 -24.54
CA LYS A 128 16.42 -10.62 -23.67
C LYS A 128 15.87 -9.44 -24.45
N TYR A 129 14.67 -9.01 -24.12
CA TYR A 129 13.99 -7.86 -24.70
C TYR A 129 13.64 -6.85 -23.61
N LYS A 130 13.86 -5.57 -23.87
CA LYS A 130 13.55 -4.48 -22.92
C LYS A 130 12.04 -4.28 -22.68
N SER A 131 11.20 -4.93 -23.47
CA SER A 131 9.75 -4.80 -23.40
C SER A 131 9.04 -5.98 -24.08
N ILE A 132 7.80 -6.28 -23.69
CA ILE A 132 6.95 -7.24 -24.42
C ILE A 132 6.72 -6.76 -25.86
N GLU A 133 6.71 -5.45 -26.09
CA GLU A 133 6.58 -4.86 -27.42
C GLU A 133 7.72 -5.30 -28.34
N LEU A 134 8.97 -5.17 -27.88
CA LEU A 134 10.15 -5.57 -28.66
C LEU A 134 10.17 -7.08 -28.94
N ALA A 135 9.77 -7.89 -27.96
CA ALA A 135 9.63 -9.34 -28.16
C ALA A 135 8.54 -9.68 -29.20
N GLY A 136 7.41 -8.96 -29.17
CA GLY A 136 6.33 -9.11 -30.14
C GLY A 136 6.73 -8.67 -31.56
N ILE A 137 7.52 -7.60 -31.66
CA ILE A 137 8.12 -7.14 -32.93
C ILE A 137 9.05 -8.22 -33.48
N TRP A 138 9.92 -8.79 -32.63
CA TRP A 138 10.80 -9.89 -33.03
C TRP A 138 10.02 -11.09 -33.57
N LEU A 139 8.96 -11.53 -32.88
CA LEU A 139 8.10 -12.63 -33.34
C LEU A 139 7.46 -12.35 -34.71
N TYR A 140 7.04 -11.11 -34.95
CA TYR A 140 6.44 -10.72 -36.22
C TYR A 140 7.48 -10.73 -37.36
N HIS A 141 8.66 -10.15 -37.15
CA HIS A 141 9.72 -10.14 -38.16
C HIS A 141 10.28 -11.54 -38.50
N ASN A 142 10.17 -12.49 -37.56
CA ASN A 142 10.55 -13.88 -37.78
C ASN A 142 9.40 -14.74 -38.36
N ASN A 143 8.30 -14.13 -38.81
CA ASN A 143 7.12 -14.82 -39.36
C ASN A 143 6.49 -15.85 -38.39
N LEU A 144 6.69 -15.69 -37.08
CA LEU A 144 6.10 -16.56 -36.07
C LEU A 144 4.70 -16.07 -35.66
N ALA A 145 4.51 -14.74 -35.59
CA ALA A 145 3.24 -14.12 -35.22
C ALA A 145 2.57 -13.43 -36.41
N LYS A 146 1.23 -13.53 -36.50
CA LYS A 146 0.43 -12.87 -37.56
C LYS A 146 0.56 -11.34 -37.55
N ASN A 147 0.68 -10.76 -36.37
CA ASN A 147 0.92 -9.33 -36.15
C ASN A 147 1.52 -9.12 -34.76
N ILE A 148 2.08 -7.93 -34.53
CA ILE A 148 2.74 -7.57 -33.27
C ILE A 148 1.77 -7.74 -32.09
N HIS A 149 0.50 -7.34 -32.24
CA HIS A 149 -0.50 -7.47 -31.18
C HIS A 149 -0.71 -8.93 -30.73
N SER A 150 -0.86 -9.85 -31.67
CA SER A 150 -0.99 -11.29 -31.39
C SER A 150 0.25 -11.83 -30.69
N GLY A 151 1.45 -11.42 -31.14
CA GLY A 151 2.71 -11.77 -30.49
C GLY A 151 2.74 -11.36 -29.01
N ARG A 152 2.45 -10.08 -28.74
CA ARG A 152 2.43 -9.51 -27.37
C ARG A 152 1.44 -10.21 -26.46
N THR A 153 0.22 -10.46 -26.95
CA THR A 153 -0.84 -11.10 -26.16
C THR A 153 -0.47 -12.53 -25.77
N ASN A 154 0.09 -13.30 -26.70
CA ASN A 154 0.50 -14.68 -26.42
C ASN A 154 1.73 -14.77 -25.51
N ILE A 155 2.72 -13.87 -25.67
CA ILE A 155 3.82 -13.72 -24.71
C ILE A 155 3.27 -13.41 -23.32
N SER A 156 2.32 -12.47 -23.21
CA SER A 156 1.72 -12.11 -21.93
C SER A 156 0.93 -13.26 -21.29
N ASN A 157 0.28 -14.11 -22.09
CA ASN A 157 -0.39 -15.31 -21.61
C ASN A 157 0.60 -16.36 -21.10
N ALA A 158 1.73 -16.55 -21.79
CA ALA A 158 2.80 -17.44 -21.36
C ALA A 158 3.41 -16.98 -20.02
N ILE A 159 3.74 -15.69 -19.90
CA ILE A 159 4.29 -15.11 -18.64
C ILE A 159 3.32 -15.26 -17.46
N ARG A 160 2.00 -15.15 -17.72
CA ARG A 160 0.97 -15.34 -16.68
C ARG A 160 0.73 -16.81 -16.33
N GLY A 161 1.42 -17.74 -16.98
CA GLY A 161 1.23 -19.18 -16.80
C GLY A 161 -0.07 -19.72 -17.39
N VAL A 162 -0.80 -18.92 -18.18
CA VAL A 162 -2.00 -19.39 -18.91
C VAL A 162 -1.57 -20.39 -19.99
N TYR A 163 -0.44 -20.12 -20.64
CA TYR A 163 0.22 -21.05 -21.55
C TYR A 163 1.55 -21.50 -20.95
N LYS A 164 1.88 -22.79 -21.10
CA LYS A 164 3.20 -23.30 -20.71
C LYS A 164 4.33 -22.76 -21.60
N SER A 165 4.00 -22.46 -22.86
CA SER A 165 4.91 -21.89 -23.86
C SER A 165 4.10 -21.15 -24.93
N SER A 166 4.77 -20.32 -25.73
CA SER A 166 4.18 -19.59 -26.85
C SER A 166 5.19 -19.48 -27.99
N PHE A 167 4.73 -19.75 -29.22
CA PHE A 167 5.56 -19.77 -30.43
C PHE A 167 6.81 -20.66 -30.32
N GLY A 168 6.71 -21.76 -29.57
CA GLY A 168 7.81 -22.70 -29.35
C GLY A 168 8.76 -22.35 -28.20
N PHE A 169 8.56 -21.20 -27.54
CA PHE A 169 9.45 -20.71 -26.49
C PHE A 169 8.74 -20.58 -25.14
N LYS A 170 9.52 -20.70 -24.06
CA LYS A 170 9.10 -20.25 -22.73
C LYS A 170 9.40 -18.75 -22.61
N TRP A 171 8.55 -18.03 -21.90
CA TRP A 171 8.65 -16.58 -21.75
C TRP A 171 8.55 -16.22 -20.27
N GLU A 172 9.56 -15.51 -19.78
CA GLU A 172 9.64 -15.07 -18.38
C GLU A 172 10.05 -13.60 -18.31
N ILE A 173 9.67 -12.92 -17.23
CA ILE A 173 10.09 -11.53 -16.97
C ILE A 173 11.52 -11.56 -16.42
N GLU A 174 12.36 -10.59 -16.78
CA GLU A 174 13.76 -10.52 -16.32
C GLU A 174 13.92 -10.52 -14.78
N GLU A 175 12.99 -9.89 -14.05
CA GLU A 175 12.93 -9.98 -12.57
C GLU A 175 12.74 -11.42 -12.03
N GLN A 176 12.39 -12.39 -12.88
CA GLN A 176 12.28 -13.81 -12.51
C GLN A 176 13.57 -14.58 -12.79
N LEU A 177 14.52 -13.99 -13.52
CA LEU A 177 15.80 -14.61 -13.93
C LEU A 177 16.99 -14.15 -13.10
N SER A 178 16.82 -13.17 -12.21
CA SER A 178 17.87 -12.72 -11.29
C SER A 178 18.15 -13.68 -10.11
N ASP A 179 17.59 -14.89 -10.17
CA ASP A 179 17.46 -15.81 -9.06
C ASP A 179 18.00 -17.21 -9.40
N GLU A 180 19.04 -17.33 -10.24
CA GLU A 180 19.63 -18.63 -10.61
C GLU A 180 20.14 -19.44 -9.40
N ASN A 181 20.26 -18.81 -8.21
CA ASN A 181 20.59 -19.48 -6.95
C ASN A 181 19.47 -19.41 -5.88
N GLU A 182 18.28 -18.87 -6.19
CA GLU A 182 17.20 -18.78 -5.20
C GLU A 182 16.53 -20.14 -5.00
N LEU A 183 16.65 -20.69 -3.80
CA LEU A 183 16.06 -21.97 -3.45
C LEU A 183 14.61 -21.78 -3.03
N TRP A 184 13.69 -22.46 -3.72
CA TRP A 184 12.27 -22.49 -3.38
C TRP A 184 11.89 -23.80 -2.70
N LYS A 185 11.22 -23.73 -1.55
CA LYS A 185 10.66 -24.89 -0.85
C LYS A 185 9.15 -24.76 -0.71
N GLU A 186 8.45 -25.88 -0.87
CA GLU A 186 7.03 -25.98 -0.53
C GLU A 186 6.88 -25.88 0.98
N ILE A 187 5.91 -25.08 1.44
CA ILE A 187 5.65 -24.88 2.86
C ILE A 187 4.96 -26.13 3.41
N LYS A 188 5.71 -26.89 4.22
CA LYS A 188 5.21 -28.07 4.95
C LYS A 188 5.41 -27.84 6.44
N ILE A 189 4.31 -27.70 7.17
CA ILE A 189 4.34 -27.42 8.61
C ILE A 189 3.68 -28.61 9.31
N ASP A 190 4.36 -29.17 10.30
CA ASP A 190 3.85 -30.33 11.03
C ASP A 190 2.46 -30.06 11.63
N GLY A 191 1.52 -30.97 11.36
CA GLY A 191 0.12 -30.83 11.78
C GLY A 191 -0.65 -29.71 11.07
N PHE A 192 -0.13 -29.17 9.97
CA PHE A 192 -0.82 -28.16 9.16
C PHE A 192 -0.69 -28.45 7.67
N GLU A 193 -1.78 -28.92 7.07
CA GLU A 193 -1.87 -29.14 5.65
C GLU A 193 -1.94 -27.81 4.89
N SER A 194 -0.94 -27.59 4.05
CA SER A 194 -0.92 -26.53 3.06
C SER A 194 -0.39 -27.07 1.75
N GLU A 195 -1.15 -26.90 0.68
CA GLU A 195 -0.76 -27.30 -0.66
C GLU A 195 -0.45 -26.07 -1.50
N ASN A 196 0.56 -26.18 -2.36
CA ASN A 196 0.88 -25.18 -3.39
C ASN A 196 1.37 -23.83 -2.87
N TYR A 197 1.79 -23.72 -1.61
CA TYR A 197 2.46 -22.54 -1.09
C TYR A 197 3.97 -22.76 -1.06
N TYR A 198 4.73 -21.74 -1.45
CA TYR A 198 6.19 -21.84 -1.50
C TYR A 198 6.83 -20.61 -0.84
N ILE A 199 7.99 -20.83 -0.25
CA ILE A 199 8.84 -19.78 0.33
C ILE A 199 10.25 -19.95 -0.23
N SER A 200 10.91 -18.84 -0.56
CA SER A 200 12.31 -18.84 -0.95
C SER A 200 13.26 -18.57 0.22
N ASP A 201 14.52 -18.93 0.05
CA ASP A 201 15.63 -18.57 0.93
C ASP A 201 15.86 -17.05 1.01
N LEU A 202 15.45 -16.27 0.00
CA LEU A 202 15.41 -14.80 0.06
C LEU A 202 14.14 -14.23 0.71
N GLY A 203 13.31 -15.07 1.32
CA GLY A 203 12.09 -14.63 2.01
C GLY A 203 10.96 -14.18 1.08
N LYS A 204 10.99 -14.56 -0.21
CA LYS A 204 9.86 -14.35 -1.12
C LYS A 204 8.80 -15.43 -0.90
N PHE A 205 7.54 -15.03 -0.86
CA PHE A 205 6.41 -15.94 -0.66
C PHE A 205 5.56 -16.04 -1.93
N LYS A 206 5.25 -17.29 -2.31
CA LYS A 206 4.43 -17.65 -3.46
C LYS A 206 3.17 -18.35 -2.97
N ASN A 207 2.01 -17.81 -3.34
CA ASN A 207 0.72 -18.34 -2.89
C ASN A 207 0.29 -19.60 -3.67
N SER A 208 -0.83 -20.21 -3.25
CA SER A 208 -1.43 -21.39 -3.91
C SER A 208 -1.75 -21.24 -5.40
N LYS A 209 -1.80 -19.99 -5.91
CA LYS A 209 -2.04 -19.69 -7.34
C LYS A 209 -0.73 -19.48 -8.11
N GLY A 210 0.42 -19.71 -7.48
CA GLY A 210 1.74 -19.48 -8.08
C GLY A 210 2.17 -18.01 -8.14
N ILE A 211 1.42 -17.09 -7.53
CA ILE A 211 1.74 -15.66 -7.56
C ILE A 211 2.74 -15.33 -6.45
N ILE A 212 3.89 -14.78 -6.83
CA ILE A 212 4.87 -14.22 -5.89
C ILE A 212 4.33 -12.91 -5.35
N MET A 213 4.10 -12.86 -4.05
CA MET A 213 3.62 -11.67 -3.37
C MET A 213 4.77 -10.66 -3.18
N LYS A 214 4.49 -9.37 -3.42
CA LYS A 214 5.45 -8.26 -3.31
C LYS A 214 4.84 -7.12 -2.46
N ASN A 215 5.68 -6.18 -2.02
CA ASN A 215 5.28 -4.94 -1.33
C ASN A 215 4.47 -5.16 -0.04
N TYR A 216 4.92 -6.08 0.82
CA TYR A 216 4.25 -6.31 2.10
C TYR A 216 4.34 -5.09 3.00
N LYS A 217 3.21 -4.73 3.62
CA LYS A 217 3.21 -3.76 4.71
C LYS A 217 3.62 -4.46 6.02
N PRO A 218 4.60 -3.94 6.77
CA PRO A 218 4.91 -4.50 8.07
C PRO A 218 3.72 -4.38 9.00
N HIS A 219 3.55 -5.39 9.84
CA HIS A 219 2.57 -5.36 10.91
C HIS A 219 3.00 -4.39 12.03
N HIS A 220 2.11 -4.05 12.95
CA HIS A 220 2.46 -3.17 14.09
C HIS A 220 3.61 -3.71 14.97
N SER A 221 3.92 -5.01 14.88
CA SER A 221 5.08 -5.64 15.54
C SER A 221 6.42 -5.44 14.79
N GLY A 222 6.38 -4.87 13.59
CA GLY A 222 7.51 -4.65 12.69
C GLY A 222 7.81 -5.81 11.74
N TYR A 223 7.20 -6.99 11.94
CA TYR A 223 7.42 -8.16 11.08
C TYR A 223 6.47 -8.19 9.88
N ILE A 224 6.91 -8.87 8.82
CA ILE A 224 6.08 -9.19 7.66
C ILE A 224 5.32 -10.49 7.92
N TYR A 225 4.02 -10.49 7.64
CA TYR A 225 3.17 -11.67 7.74
C TYR A 225 2.46 -11.98 6.43
N VAL A 226 2.32 -13.27 6.16
CA VAL A 226 1.59 -13.84 5.03
C VAL A 226 0.49 -14.76 5.54
N ARG A 227 -0.47 -15.08 4.67
CA ARG A 227 -1.49 -16.08 4.95
C ARG A 227 -1.22 -17.32 4.13
N VAL A 228 -1.09 -18.44 4.82
CA VAL A 228 -1.12 -19.78 4.21
C VAL A 228 -2.49 -20.35 4.56
N ASN A 229 -3.32 -20.57 3.55
CA ASN A 229 -4.74 -20.85 3.70
C ASN A 229 -5.44 -19.77 4.56
N LYS A 230 -5.88 -20.13 5.77
CA LYS A 230 -6.57 -19.23 6.71
C LYS A 230 -5.69 -18.79 7.89
N LYS A 231 -4.48 -19.36 8.03
CA LYS A 231 -3.58 -19.05 9.16
C LYS A 231 -2.52 -18.03 8.75
N LYS A 232 -2.19 -17.15 9.69
CA LYS A 232 -1.21 -16.08 9.53
C LYS A 232 0.15 -16.56 10.03
N PHE A 233 1.18 -16.43 9.20
CA PHE A 233 2.55 -16.82 9.51
C PHE A 233 3.49 -15.65 9.25
N ALA A 234 4.55 -15.52 10.06
CA ALA A 234 5.58 -14.52 9.82
C ALA A 234 6.59 -15.05 8.81
N ILE A 235 7.03 -14.22 7.86
CA ILE A 235 7.93 -14.65 6.77
C ILE A 235 9.23 -15.23 7.34
N HIS A 236 9.95 -14.50 8.19
CA HIS A 236 11.19 -15.00 8.81
C HIS A 236 11.05 -16.38 9.46
N ARG A 237 9.91 -16.67 10.12
CA ARG A 237 9.69 -18.00 10.71
C ARG A 237 9.45 -19.07 9.65
N LEU A 238 8.75 -18.76 8.57
CA LEU A 238 8.56 -19.71 7.47
C LEU A 238 9.90 -20.04 6.80
N VAL A 239 10.74 -19.03 6.57
CA VAL A 239 12.09 -19.23 6.02
C VAL A 239 12.92 -20.12 6.97
N ALA A 240 12.99 -19.76 8.25
CA ALA A 240 13.75 -20.54 9.23
C ALA A 240 13.24 -21.98 9.36
N LEU A 241 11.92 -22.20 9.37
CA LEU A 241 11.33 -23.55 9.43
C LEU A 241 11.69 -24.40 8.21
N MET A 242 11.77 -23.80 7.02
CA MET A 242 11.98 -24.55 5.77
C MET A 242 13.46 -24.79 5.48
N PHE A 243 14.34 -23.89 5.89
CA PHE A 243 15.74 -23.87 5.47
C PHE A 243 16.75 -24.06 6.60
N ILE A 244 16.39 -23.82 7.87
CA ILE A 244 17.31 -23.91 9.01
C ILE A 244 16.92 -25.08 9.91
N SER A 245 17.83 -26.03 10.07
CA SER A 245 17.65 -27.14 11.02
C SER A 245 17.61 -26.60 12.46
N ASN A 246 16.67 -27.08 13.26
CA ASN A 246 16.53 -26.69 14.67
C ASN A 246 16.63 -27.90 15.62
N PRO A 247 17.81 -28.56 15.70
CA PRO A 247 17.97 -29.77 16.50
C PRO A 247 17.76 -29.54 18.00
N GLU A 248 18.08 -28.34 18.49
CA GLU A 248 17.91 -27.95 19.90
C GLU A 248 16.48 -27.48 20.24
N ASN A 249 15.57 -27.50 19.25
CA ASN A 249 14.17 -27.08 19.38
C ASN A 249 14.03 -25.68 20.01
N LYS A 250 14.90 -24.75 19.61
CA LYS A 250 14.88 -23.36 20.09
C LYS A 250 13.58 -22.67 19.64
N PRO A 251 12.90 -21.93 20.52
CA PRO A 251 11.55 -21.45 20.24
C PRO A 251 11.46 -20.20 19.34
N PHE A 252 12.51 -19.39 19.25
CA PHE A 252 12.48 -18.08 18.58
C PHE A 252 13.41 -18.03 17.37
N VAL A 253 13.05 -17.19 16.40
CA VAL A 253 13.91 -16.85 15.26
C VAL A 253 14.36 -15.41 15.42
N ASN A 254 15.67 -15.18 15.34
CA ASN A 254 16.30 -13.87 15.43
C ASN A 254 16.68 -13.35 14.04
N HIS A 255 16.76 -12.03 13.92
CA HIS A 255 17.36 -11.32 12.79
C HIS A 255 18.75 -10.85 13.21
N ILE A 256 19.80 -11.37 12.57
CA ILE A 256 21.20 -11.12 12.96
C ILE A 256 21.53 -9.61 12.83
N ASP A 257 21.04 -8.96 11.78
CA ASP A 257 21.20 -7.52 11.56
C ASP A 257 20.23 -6.63 12.39
N GLY A 258 19.28 -7.24 13.11
CA GLY A 258 18.22 -6.53 13.84
C GLY A 258 17.11 -5.92 12.96
N ASN A 259 17.21 -6.01 11.64
CA ASN A 259 16.22 -5.52 10.69
C ASN A 259 15.16 -6.59 10.40
N LYS A 260 13.99 -6.43 11.02
CA LYS A 260 12.83 -7.33 10.89
C LYS A 260 12.26 -7.47 9.46
N LEU A 261 12.68 -6.60 8.53
CA LEU A 261 12.27 -6.65 7.12
C LEU A 261 13.24 -7.46 6.24
N ASN A 262 14.47 -7.67 6.69
CA ASN A 262 15.46 -8.50 6.00
C ASN A 262 15.20 -9.98 6.35
N ASN A 263 14.40 -10.68 5.54
CA ASN A 263 13.98 -12.06 5.80
C ASN A 263 14.83 -13.09 5.04
N TYR A 264 16.06 -12.75 4.66
CA TYR A 264 16.95 -13.67 3.96
C TYR A 264 17.45 -14.76 4.92
N LEU A 265 17.66 -15.96 4.39
CA LEU A 265 18.09 -17.14 5.14
C LEU A 265 19.37 -16.89 5.94
N ASP A 266 20.34 -16.20 5.33
CA ASP A 266 21.63 -15.86 5.92
C ASP A 266 21.53 -14.84 7.08
N ASN A 267 20.42 -14.12 7.18
CA ASN A 267 20.15 -13.17 8.25
C ASN A 267 19.30 -13.75 9.40
N LEU A 268 18.96 -15.05 9.35
CA LEU A 268 18.06 -15.67 10.30
C LEU A 268 18.74 -16.81 11.08
N GLU A 269 18.41 -16.92 12.36
CA GLU A 269 18.93 -17.98 13.22
C GLU A 269 17.90 -18.38 14.29
N TRP A 270 17.94 -19.63 14.74
CA TRP A 270 17.14 -20.09 15.87
C TRP A 270 17.83 -19.75 17.18
N VAL A 271 17.11 -19.10 18.10
CA VAL A 271 17.63 -18.63 19.39
C VAL A 271 16.67 -18.90 20.55
N THR A 272 17.24 -18.99 21.74
CA THR A 272 16.52 -18.90 23.01
C THR A 272 16.26 -17.44 23.39
N CYS A 273 15.37 -17.22 24.36
CA CYS A 273 15.11 -15.86 24.87
C CYS A 273 16.38 -15.21 25.46
N ALA A 274 17.22 -16.00 26.14
CA ALA A 274 18.45 -15.51 26.76
C ALA A 274 19.47 -15.07 25.70
N GLU A 275 19.69 -15.88 24.67
CA GLU A 275 20.60 -15.58 23.56
C GLU A 275 20.14 -14.33 22.79
N ASN A 276 18.84 -14.22 22.47
CA ASN A 276 18.30 -13.06 21.79
C ASN A 276 18.50 -11.78 22.61
N ASN A 277 18.27 -11.84 23.93
CA ASN A 277 18.53 -10.70 24.80
C ASN A 277 20.01 -10.31 24.80
N LYS A 278 20.92 -11.28 24.92
CA LYS A 278 22.36 -11.05 24.89
C LYS A 278 22.79 -10.38 23.57
N HIS A 279 22.35 -10.91 22.44
CA HIS A 279 22.62 -10.38 21.10
C HIS A 279 22.15 -8.92 20.94
N ASN A 280 20.95 -8.60 21.43
CA ASN A 280 20.43 -7.23 21.43
C ASN A 280 21.27 -6.27 22.29
N TYR A 281 21.86 -6.75 23.39
CA TYR A 281 22.74 -5.95 24.23
C TYR A 281 24.11 -5.74 23.58
N THR A 282 24.71 -6.79 23.00
CA THR A 282 26.05 -6.69 22.36
C THR A 282 26.03 -5.78 21.14
N ASN A 283 24.96 -5.82 20.35
CA ASN A 283 24.87 -5.08 19.09
C ASN A 283 24.24 -3.67 19.26
N ASN A 284 23.96 -3.23 20.50
CA ASN A 284 23.34 -1.93 20.80
C ASN A 284 22.01 -1.66 20.04
N ILE A 285 21.27 -2.71 19.65
CA ILE A 285 20.04 -2.62 18.84
C ILE A 285 18.85 -2.07 19.68
N LYS A 286 18.97 -2.04 21.01
CA LYS A 286 17.93 -1.51 21.89
C LYS A 286 17.82 0.02 21.76
N LYS A 287 16.61 0.50 21.40
CA LYS A 287 16.24 1.90 21.57
C LYS A 287 16.38 2.28 23.05
N LYS A 288 17.24 3.27 23.33
CA LYS A 288 17.35 3.87 24.67
C LYS A 288 16.21 4.88 24.82
N TYR A 289 15.24 4.55 25.67
CA TYR A 289 14.19 5.49 26.06
C TYR A 289 14.74 6.37 27.19
N THR A 290 15.43 7.44 26.81
CA THR A 290 15.85 8.48 27.75
C THR A 290 14.86 9.62 27.72
N ARG A 291 14.47 10.11 28.90
CA ARG A 291 13.68 11.34 29.02
C ARG A 291 14.60 12.43 29.57
N PRO A 292 14.67 13.60 28.91
CA PRO A 292 15.45 14.71 29.43
C PRO A 292 14.84 15.24 30.73
N ILE A 293 15.70 15.74 31.61
CA ILE A 293 15.32 16.31 32.90
C ILE A 293 16.05 17.62 33.14
N ILE A 294 15.42 18.48 33.94
CA ILE A 294 15.98 19.76 34.38
C ILE A 294 16.26 19.68 35.88
N GLN A 295 17.43 20.18 36.27
CA GLN A 295 17.85 20.38 37.65
C GLN A 295 17.54 21.82 38.08
N TYR A 296 16.95 21.97 39.26
CA TYR A 296 16.69 23.26 39.90
C TYR A 296 17.33 23.31 41.29
N ASP A 297 17.62 24.52 41.76
CA ASP A 297 17.91 24.77 43.18
C ASP A 297 16.63 24.76 44.04
N LEU A 298 16.76 25.08 45.34
CA LEU A 298 15.64 25.13 46.28
C LEU A 298 14.68 26.32 46.03
N GLU A 299 15.15 27.35 45.34
CA GLU A 299 14.40 28.55 44.97
C GLU A 299 13.73 28.42 43.59
N MET A 300 13.80 27.23 42.97
CA MET A 300 13.28 26.94 41.64
C MET A 300 14.01 27.65 40.48
N ASN A 301 15.26 28.06 40.68
CA ASN A 301 16.11 28.54 39.59
C ASN A 301 16.69 27.35 38.81
N GLU A 302 16.64 27.43 37.48
CA GLU A 302 17.17 26.39 36.60
C GLU A 302 18.70 26.37 36.63
N LEU A 303 19.29 25.21 36.91
CA LEU A 303 20.74 25.03 36.98
C LEU A 303 21.31 24.34 35.74
N ASN A 304 20.73 23.18 35.36
CA ASN A 304 21.23 22.35 34.26
C ASN A 304 20.12 21.54 33.61
N LYS A 305 20.36 21.11 32.36
CA LYS A 305 19.54 20.12 31.64
C LYS A 305 20.37 18.90 31.31
N PHE A 306 19.79 17.72 31.51
CA PHE A 306 20.40 16.44 31.20
C PHE A 306 19.52 15.67 30.22
N ASN A 307 20.13 14.95 29.28
CA ASN A 307 19.40 14.12 28.32
C ASN A 307 18.82 12.86 28.98
N SER A 308 19.31 12.48 30.16
CA SER A 308 18.77 11.35 30.93
C SER A 308 19.03 11.45 32.45
N ILE A 309 18.24 10.71 33.23
CA ILE A 309 18.45 10.54 34.68
C ILE A 309 19.84 9.92 34.98
N LYS A 310 20.34 9.04 34.11
CA LYS A 310 21.65 8.41 34.31
C LYS A 310 22.78 9.44 34.19
N GLU A 311 22.73 10.26 33.14
CA GLU A 311 23.69 11.34 32.91
C GLU A 311 23.71 12.35 34.07
N ALA A 312 22.53 12.71 34.59
CA ALA A 312 22.41 13.56 35.78
C ALA A 312 23.01 12.91 37.04
N GLY A 313 22.75 11.62 37.23
CA GLY A 313 23.28 10.86 38.36
C GLY A 313 24.80 10.76 38.33
N ASP A 314 25.37 10.48 37.17
CA ASP A 314 26.81 10.38 36.96
C ASP A 314 27.48 11.76 37.15
N SER A 315 26.89 12.84 36.62
CA SER A 315 27.46 14.20 36.70
C SER A 315 27.39 14.82 38.10
N LEU A 316 26.28 14.60 38.82
CA LEU A 316 26.04 15.17 40.15
C LEU A 316 26.46 14.23 41.30
N ASN A 317 26.94 13.03 40.95
CA ASN A 317 27.21 11.95 41.90
C ASN A 317 26.00 11.67 42.81
N ILE A 318 24.80 11.60 42.22
CA ILE A 318 23.53 11.33 42.89
C ILE A 318 23.02 9.96 42.44
N CYS A 319 22.54 9.15 43.38
CA CYS A 319 21.93 7.88 43.02
C CYS A 319 20.69 8.10 42.14
N THR A 320 20.58 7.36 41.03
CA THR A 320 19.46 7.49 40.10
C THR A 320 18.09 7.22 40.75
N SER A 321 18.07 6.43 41.83
CA SER A 321 16.88 6.20 42.66
C SER A 321 16.43 7.46 43.41
N GLY A 322 17.36 8.28 43.90
CA GLY A 322 17.08 9.56 44.55
C GLY A 322 16.47 10.57 43.57
N ILE A 323 17.04 10.69 42.37
CA ILE A 323 16.51 11.55 41.31
C ILE A 323 15.08 11.10 40.91
N LYS A 324 14.85 9.79 40.76
CA LYS A 324 13.51 9.24 40.49
C LYS A 324 12.51 9.54 41.60
N ALA A 325 12.92 9.45 42.87
CA ALA A 325 12.04 9.75 43.99
C ALA A 325 11.55 11.21 43.96
N VAL A 326 12.42 12.14 43.55
CA VAL A 326 12.04 13.55 43.33
C VAL A 326 11.11 13.71 42.14
N LEU A 327 11.44 13.11 40.99
CA LEU A 327 10.61 13.18 39.77
C LEU A 327 9.20 12.58 39.96
N TYR A 328 9.04 11.61 40.87
CA TYR A 328 7.75 11.01 41.22
C TYR A 328 7.07 11.68 42.41
N ASN A 329 7.58 12.82 42.88
CA ASN A 329 7.08 13.56 44.04
C ASN A 329 7.03 12.73 45.34
N LYS A 330 7.83 11.67 45.44
CA LYS A 330 7.99 10.86 46.68
C LYS A 330 8.94 11.52 47.67
N GLN A 331 9.85 12.35 47.16
CA GLN A 331 10.77 13.18 47.95
C GLN A 331 10.75 14.59 47.37
N LYS A 332 10.94 15.61 48.21
CA LYS A 332 10.95 17.00 47.75
C LYS A 332 12.25 17.36 47.02
N THR A 333 13.37 16.81 47.49
CA THR A 333 14.71 17.10 46.95
C THR A 333 15.60 15.86 47.04
N SER A 334 16.68 15.85 46.25
CA SER A 334 17.77 14.87 46.37
C SER A 334 19.09 15.62 46.34
N LYS A 335 19.91 15.45 47.39
CA LYS A 335 21.13 16.25 47.64
C LYS A 335 20.91 17.77 47.42
N ASN A 336 19.83 18.31 47.98
CA ASN A 336 19.44 19.73 47.88
C ASN A 336 19.05 20.24 46.48
N PHE A 337 18.80 19.35 45.52
CA PHE A 337 18.29 19.70 44.20
C PHE A 337 16.87 19.21 43.96
N ILE A 338 16.11 19.97 43.18
CA ILE A 338 14.80 19.59 42.65
C ILE A 338 15.00 19.14 41.20
N PHE A 339 14.29 18.09 40.77
CA PHE A 339 14.35 17.58 39.40
C PHE A 339 12.95 17.55 38.80
N LYS A 340 12.82 18.01 37.56
CA LYS A 340 11.57 17.88 36.77
C LYS A 340 11.87 17.30 35.40
N TYR A 341 10.89 16.63 34.81
CA TYR A 341 10.99 16.24 33.40
C TYR A 341 10.98 17.51 32.54
N LEU A 342 11.83 17.55 31.52
CA LEU A 342 11.70 18.51 30.44
C LEU A 342 10.54 18.01 29.59
N ASP A 343 9.35 18.56 29.80
CA ASP A 343 8.19 18.25 28.97
C ASP A 343 8.45 18.79 27.54
N GLU A 344 8.13 17.99 26.52
CA GLU A 344 8.18 18.39 25.11
C GLU A 344 7.03 19.34 24.74
#